data_AF-A0A7W8FGV2-F1
#
_entry.id   AF-A0A7W8FGV2-F1
#
_cell.length_a   1.000
_cell.length_b   1.000
_cell.length_c   1.000
_cell.angle_alpha   90.00
_cell.angle_beta   90.00
_cell.angle_gamma   90.00
#
_symmetry.space_group_name_H-M   'P 1'
#
loop_
_entity.id
_entity.type
_entity.pdbx_description
1 polymer ?
#
loop_
_entity_poly.entity_id
_entity_poly.type
_entity_poly.pdbx_seq_one_letter_code
_entity_poly.pdbx_strand_id
1 'polypeptide(L)'
;MNNTLIFALIAGFSILELVVLGGVLFFYLRLRRSEAMLNTLQGNQEALLARIEMNARLEREIVATFAQRQAELQNLDEKLEERAQELRRLLEQAEGISRSPQFLRELILNGRRKGLSSRQIARNSGLSVDEVELILAQEIE
;
A
#
# COMPACT_ATOMS: atom_id res chain seq x y z
N MET A 1 -67.28 70.14 -17.39
CA MET A 1 -67.38 68.77 -16.82
C MET A 1 -66.70 67.68 -17.66
N ASN A 2 -66.53 67.87 -18.97
CA ASN A 2 -65.86 66.87 -19.84
C ASN A 2 -64.33 66.80 -19.64
N ASN A 3 -63.68 67.94 -19.39
CA ASN A 3 -62.22 68.00 -19.23
C ASN A 3 -61.71 67.22 -18.01
N THR A 4 -62.42 67.29 -16.88
CA THR A 4 -62.09 66.55 -15.66
C THR A 4 -62.19 65.04 -15.85
N LEU A 5 -63.18 64.57 -16.62
CA LEU A 5 -63.31 63.15 -16.98
C LEU A 5 -62.18 62.69 -17.91
N ILE A 6 -61.79 63.52 -18.88
CA ILE A 6 -60.68 63.22 -19.79
C ILE A 6 -59.35 63.12 -19.02
N PHE A 7 -59.06 64.07 -18.11
CA PHE A 7 -57.85 64.01 -17.28
C PHE A 7 -57.83 62.79 -16.36
N ALA A 8 -58.98 62.42 -15.77
CA ALA A 8 -59.07 61.22 -14.95
C ALA A 8 -58.82 59.94 -15.76
N LEU A 9 -59.31 59.88 -17.01
CA LEU A 9 -59.08 58.77 -17.92
C LEU A 9 -57.59 58.63 -18.31
N ILE A 10 -56.94 59.74 -18.64
CA ILE A 10 -55.50 59.77 -18.97
C ILE A 10 -54.66 59.35 -17.75
N ALA A 11 -54.99 59.86 -16.56
CA ALA A 11 -54.30 59.47 -15.34
C ALA A 11 -54.47 57.98 -15.03
N GLY A 12 -55.68 57.43 -15.21
CA GLY A 12 -55.95 56.00 -15.03
C GLY A 12 -55.16 55.13 -16.00
N PHE A 13 -55.12 55.48 -17.29
CA PHE A 13 -54.33 54.75 -18.29
C PHE A 13 -52.83 54.83 -18.01
N SER A 14 -52.32 55.98 -17.58
CA SER A 14 -50.90 56.15 -17.23
C SER A 14 -50.49 55.33 -16.01
N ILE A 15 -51.36 55.25 -14.99
CA ILE A 15 -51.13 54.38 -13.82
C ILE A 15 -51.15 52.91 -14.25
N LEU A 16 -52.11 52.50 -15.08
CA LEU A 16 -52.18 51.14 -15.60
C LEU A 16 -50.93 50.78 -16.40
N GLU A 17 -50.45 51.69 -17.25
CA GLU A 17 -49.21 51.54 -18.00
C GLU A 17 -48.01 51.36 -17.07
N LEU A 18 -47.88 52.19 -16.03
CA LEU A 18 -46.81 52.06 -15.03
C LEU A 18 -46.87 50.72 -14.28
N VAL A 19 -48.07 50.23 -13.95
CA VAL A 19 -48.25 48.93 -13.30
C VAL A 19 -47.83 47.79 -14.22
N VAL A 20 -48.21 47.83 -15.49
CA VAL A 20 -47.80 46.81 -16.47
C VAL A 20 -46.29 46.83 -16.68
N LEU A 21 -45.71 48.02 -16.86
CA LEU A 21 -44.27 48.19 -17.08
C LEU A 21 -43.46 47.74 -15.86
N GLY A 22 -43.90 48.10 -14.65
CA GLY A 22 -43.34 47.61 -13.41
C GLY A 22 -43.47 46.10 -13.24
N GLY A 23 -44.60 45.53 -13.62
CA GLY A 23 -44.83 44.08 -13.62
C GLY A 23 -43.88 43.33 -14.54
N VAL A 24 -43.70 43.82 -15.77
CA VAL A 24 -42.75 43.25 -16.74
C VAL A 24 -41.32 43.35 -16.21
N LEU A 25 -40.92 44.49 -15.65
CA LEU A 25 -39.58 44.68 -15.09
C LEU A 25 -39.32 43.72 -13.91
N PHE A 26 -40.29 43.58 -13.01
CA PHE A 26 -40.21 42.64 -11.89
C PHE A 26 -40.08 41.20 -12.40
N PHE A 27 -40.89 40.82 -13.40
CA PHE A 27 -40.84 39.48 -13.97
C PHE A 27 -39.50 39.20 -14.65
N TYR A 28 -38.95 40.17 -15.37
CA TYR A 28 -37.63 40.10 -15.98
C TYR A 28 -36.52 39.91 -14.95
N LEU A 29 -36.52 40.70 -13.86
CA LEU A 29 -35.53 40.57 -12.78
C LEU A 29 -35.64 39.22 -12.06
N ARG A 30 -36.87 38.75 -11.82
CA ARG A 30 -37.12 37.44 -11.21
C ARG A 30 -36.61 36.30 -12.09
N LEU A 31 -36.87 36.37 -13.40
CA LEU A 31 -36.43 35.36 -14.36
C LEU A 31 -34.90 35.33 -14.46
N ARG A 32 -34.26 36.50 -14.60
CA ARG A 32 -32.79 36.61 -14.64
C ARG A 32 -32.12 36.05 -13.38
N ARG A 33 -32.73 36.24 -12.21
CA ARG A 33 -32.24 35.67 -10.95
C ARG A 33 -32.38 34.14 -10.92
N SER A 34 -33.45 33.61 -11.48
CA SER A 34 -33.68 32.17 -11.61
C SER A 34 -32.66 31.51 -12.55
N GLU A 35 -32.37 32.14 -13.68
CA GLU A 35 -31.36 31.65 -14.64
C GLU A 35 -29.95 31.64 -14.03
N ALA A 36 -29.57 32.72 -13.34
CA ALA A 36 -28.28 32.80 -12.66
C ALA A 36 -28.11 31.71 -11.60
N MET A 37 -29.17 31.38 -10.85
CA MET A 37 -29.14 30.32 -9.84
C MET A 37 -29.09 28.92 -10.45
N LEU A 38 -29.78 28.70 -11.57
CA LEU A 38 -29.72 27.41 -12.26
C LEU A 38 -28.34 27.16 -12.88
N ASN A 39 -27.73 28.20 -13.45
CA ASN A 39 -26.41 28.09 -14.06
C ASN A 39 -25.31 27.78 -13.03
N THR A 40 -25.39 28.36 -11.82
CA THR A 40 -24.45 28.02 -10.73
C THR A 40 -24.66 26.61 -10.19
N LEU A 41 -25.90 26.14 -10.11
CA LEU A 41 -26.20 24.78 -9.68
C LEU A 41 -25.74 23.74 -10.71
N GLN A 42 -25.94 23.99 -12.01
CA GLN A 42 -25.46 23.12 -13.08
C GLN A 42 -23.93 23.03 -13.09
N GLY A 43 -23.23 24.17 -13.02
CA GLY A 43 -21.76 24.17 -12.96
C GLY A 43 -21.19 23.41 -11.76
N ASN A 44 -21.85 23.50 -10.59
CA ASN A 44 -21.45 22.73 -9.41
C ASN A 44 -21.70 21.23 -9.57
N GLN A 45 -22.81 20.83 -10.22
CA GLN A 45 -23.11 19.43 -10.49
C GLN A 45 -22.10 18.81 -11.47
N GLU A 46 -21.73 19.53 -12.53
CA GLU A 46 -20.70 19.09 -13.49
C GLU A 46 -19.34 18.91 -12.80
N ALA A 47 -18.95 19.87 -11.95
CA ALA A 47 -17.70 19.77 -11.19
C ALA A 47 -17.69 18.60 -10.20
N LEU A 48 -18.83 18.27 -9.58
CA LEU A 48 -18.96 17.12 -8.69
C LEU A 48 -18.92 15.80 -9.47
N LEU A 49 -19.62 15.71 -10.60
CA LEU A 49 -19.61 14.51 -11.47
C LEU A 49 -18.20 14.22 -11.99
N ALA A 50 -17.46 15.24 -12.44
CA ALA A 50 -16.08 15.08 -12.90
C ALA A 50 -15.15 14.54 -11.80
N ARG A 51 -15.34 14.98 -10.55
CA ARG A 51 -14.58 14.47 -9.40
C ARG A 51 -14.91 13.02 -9.08
N ILE A 52 -16.18 12.63 -9.16
CA ILE A 52 -16.62 11.25 -8.92
C ILE A 52 -16.06 10.32 -10.01
N GLU A 53 -16.13 10.72 -11.28
CA GLU A 53 -15.60 9.94 -12.39
C GLU A 53 -14.08 9.76 -12.29
N MET A 54 -13.34 10.82 -11.93
CA MET A 54 -11.89 10.75 -11.71
C MET A 54 -11.54 9.79 -10.55
N ASN A 55 -12.24 9.89 -9.42
CA ASN A 55 -12.01 9.02 -8.27
C ASN A 55 -12.33 7.55 -8.59
N ALA A 56 -13.45 7.28 -9.27
CA ALA A 56 -13.82 5.92 -9.67
C ALA A 56 -12.81 5.31 -10.65
N ARG A 57 -12.23 6.13 -11.54
CA ARG A 57 -11.15 5.69 -12.44
C ARG A 57 -9.88 5.35 -11.66
N LEU A 58 -9.49 6.18 -10.70
CA LEU A 58 -8.34 5.94 -9.83
C LEU A 58 -8.53 4.69 -8.96
N GLU A 59 -9.71 4.48 -8.38
CA GLU A 59 -10.01 3.27 -7.60
C GLU A 59 -9.85 2.01 -8.43
N ARG A 60 -10.31 1.99 -9.69
CA ARG A 60 -10.13 0.82 -10.56
C ARG A 60 -8.66 0.53 -10.87
N GLU A 61 -7.88 1.56 -11.14
CA GLU A 61 -6.45 1.43 -11.43
C GLU A 61 -5.67 0.95 -10.19
N ILE A 62 -6.03 1.46 -9.02
CA ILE A 62 -5.44 1.09 -7.73
C ILE A 62 -5.80 -0.36 -7.37
N VAL A 63 -7.07 -0.76 -7.48
CA VAL A 63 -7.53 -2.12 -7.13
C VAL A 63 -6.89 -3.19 -8.02
N ALA A 64 -6.76 -2.94 -9.33
CA ALA A 64 -6.08 -3.86 -10.23
C ALA A 64 -4.60 -4.05 -9.85
N THR A 65 -3.91 -2.94 -9.52
CA THR A 65 -2.51 -2.96 -9.09
C THR A 65 -2.32 -3.66 -7.75
N PHE A 66 -3.26 -3.51 -6.81
CA PHE A 66 -3.23 -4.19 -5.51
C PHE A 66 -3.41 -5.70 -5.63
N ALA A 67 -4.38 -6.17 -6.42
CA ALA A 67 -4.60 -7.61 -6.61
C ALA A 67 -3.36 -8.28 -7.23
N GLN A 68 -2.74 -7.62 -8.22
CA GLN A 68 -1.51 -8.11 -8.84
C GLN A 68 -0.34 -8.16 -7.85
N ARG A 69 -0.15 -7.11 -7.04
CA ARG A 69 0.89 -7.09 -6.00
C ARG A 69 0.66 -8.12 -4.90
N GLN A 70 -0.60 -8.37 -4.51
CA GLN A 70 -0.92 -9.38 -3.50
C GLN A 70 -0.54 -10.78 -4.00
N ALA A 71 -0.83 -11.10 -5.26
CA ALA A 71 -0.47 -12.37 -5.88
C ALA A 71 1.05 -12.53 -6.03
N GLU A 72 1.75 -11.45 -6.41
CA GLU A 72 3.21 -11.45 -6.51
C GLU A 72 3.88 -11.63 -5.14
N LEU A 73 3.40 -10.94 -4.10
CA LEU A 73 3.88 -11.11 -2.73
C LEU A 73 3.65 -12.54 -2.23
N GLN A 74 2.49 -13.12 -2.50
CA GLN A 74 2.20 -14.50 -2.10
C GLN A 74 3.13 -15.52 -2.78
N ASN A 75 3.43 -15.33 -4.06
CA ASN A 75 4.39 -16.17 -4.78
C ASN A 75 5.82 -16.03 -4.25
N LEU A 76 6.22 -14.81 -3.90
CA LEU A 76 7.54 -14.55 -3.31
C LEU A 76 7.66 -15.18 -1.92
N ASP A 77 6.59 -15.14 -1.12
CA ASP A 77 6.57 -15.75 0.22
C ASP A 77 6.70 -17.28 0.12
N GLU A 78 5.98 -17.91 -0.81
CA GLU A 78 6.08 -19.35 -1.07
C GLU A 78 7.50 -19.76 -1.46
N LYS A 79 8.15 -18.98 -2.34
CA LYS A 79 9.56 -19.22 -2.71
C LYS A 79 10.52 -19.02 -1.55
N LEU A 80 10.31 -18.02 -0.71
CA LEU A 80 11.14 -17.79 0.47
C LEU A 80 11.00 -18.94 1.47
N GLU A 81 9.79 -19.45 1.66
CA GLU A 81 9.54 -20.58 2.55
C GLU A 81 10.17 -21.87 2.03
N GLU A 82 10.07 -22.14 0.72
CA GLU A 82 10.75 -23.27 0.08
C GLU A 82 12.28 -23.18 0.27
N ARG A 83 12.87 -22.01 0.03
CA ARG A 83 14.31 -21.76 0.24
C ARG A 83 14.72 -21.89 1.70
N ALA A 84 13.88 -21.41 2.63
CA ALA A 84 14.13 -21.56 4.06
C ALA A 84 14.14 -23.03 4.48
N GLN A 85 13.22 -23.84 3.94
CA GLN A 85 13.19 -25.29 4.18
C GLN A 85 14.40 -26.00 3.56
N GLU A 86 14.78 -25.64 2.34
CA GLU A 86 15.96 -26.19 1.67
C GLU A 86 17.23 -25.89 2.48
N LEU A 87 17.41 -24.64 2.93
CA LEU A 87 18.54 -24.24 3.77
C LEU A 87 18.54 -24.97 5.10
N ARG A 88 17.38 -25.16 5.75
CA ARG A 88 17.28 -25.95 6.98
C ARG A 88 17.71 -27.40 6.75
N ARG A 89 17.28 -28.03 5.66
CA ARG A 89 17.72 -29.40 5.31
C ARG A 89 19.22 -29.48 5.07
N LEU A 90 19.79 -28.52 4.34
CA LEU A 90 21.24 -28.46 4.11
C LEU A 90 22.01 -28.25 5.42
N LEU A 91 21.45 -27.46 6.34
CA LEU A 91 22.05 -27.22 7.66
C LEU A 91 21.99 -28.47 8.54
N GLU A 92 20.87 -29.20 8.54
CA GLU A 92 20.77 -30.51 9.20
C GLU A 92 21.74 -31.55 8.61
N GLN A 93 21.90 -31.56 7.28
CA GLN A 93 22.89 -32.42 6.61
C GLN A 93 24.32 -32.05 7.00
N ALA A 94 24.63 -30.75 7.04
CA ALA A 94 25.93 -30.26 7.46
C ALA A 94 26.21 -30.56 8.94
N GLU A 95 25.23 -30.41 9.83
CA GLU A 95 25.34 -30.80 11.24
C GLU A 95 25.53 -32.31 11.40
N GLY A 96 24.83 -33.12 10.61
CA GLY A 96 25.03 -34.58 10.57
C GLY A 96 26.45 -34.98 10.16
N ILE A 97 27.05 -34.24 9.23
CA ILE A 97 28.44 -34.44 8.79
C ILE A 97 29.44 -33.91 9.84
N SER A 98 29.19 -32.73 10.43
CA SER A 98 30.04 -32.15 11.48
C SER A 98 30.01 -32.94 12.79
N ARG A 99 28.92 -33.65 13.11
CA ARG A 99 28.84 -34.59 14.23
C ARG A 99 29.33 -36.00 13.89
N SER A 100 29.80 -36.24 12.66
CA SER A 100 30.34 -37.55 12.31
C SER A 100 31.62 -37.83 13.10
N PRO A 101 31.78 -39.03 13.72
CA PRO A 101 32.97 -39.39 14.49
C PRO A 101 34.26 -39.30 13.67
N GLN A 102 34.18 -39.45 12.35
CA GLN A 102 35.30 -39.40 11.43
C GLN A 102 35.82 -37.97 11.24
N PHE A 103 34.94 -36.97 11.14
CA PHE A 103 35.35 -35.56 11.03
C PHE A 103 36.00 -35.04 12.31
N LEU A 104 35.46 -35.38 13.48
CA LEU A 104 36.07 -35.08 14.78
C LEU A 104 37.46 -35.74 14.91
N ARG A 105 37.59 -37.00 14.46
CA ARG A 105 38.87 -37.72 14.44
C ARG A 105 39.88 -37.03 13.50
N GLU A 106 39.49 -36.65 12.29
CA GLU A 106 40.37 -35.93 11.37
C GLU A 106 40.76 -34.53 11.87
N LEU A 107 39.86 -33.81 12.56
CA LEU A 107 40.14 -32.52 13.17
C LEU A 107 41.19 -32.65 14.29
N ILE A 108 41.05 -33.66 15.14
CA ILE A 108 41.99 -33.97 16.24
C ILE A 108 43.36 -34.37 15.68
N LEU A 109 43.39 -35.26 14.68
CA LEU A 109 44.61 -35.74 14.04
C LEU A 109 45.37 -34.62 13.31
N ASN A 110 44.65 -33.76 12.57
CA ASN A 110 45.25 -32.60 11.93
C ASN A 110 45.73 -31.55 12.94
N GLY A 111 45.05 -31.41 14.08
CA GLY A 111 45.48 -30.56 15.19
C GLY A 111 46.83 -31.01 15.76
N ARG A 112 47.01 -32.32 15.97
CA ARG A 112 48.27 -32.91 16.42
C ARG A 112 49.39 -32.77 15.40
N ARG A 113 49.11 -32.99 14.11
CA ARG A 113 50.09 -32.78 13.01
C ARG A 113 50.53 -31.32 12.88
N LYS A 114 49.69 -30.35 13.27
CA LYS A 114 50.02 -28.92 13.33
C LYS A 114 50.75 -28.51 14.63
N GLY A 115 51.05 -29.44 15.53
CA GLY A 115 51.79 -29.19 16.77
C GLY A 115 50.98 -28.58 17.92
N LEU A 116 49.64 -28.64 17.86
CA LEU A 116 48.77 -28.13 18.94
C LEU A 116 48.75 -29.08 20.13
N SER A 117 48.72 -28.52 21.35
CA SER A 117 48.60 -29.32 22.58
C SER A 117 47.20 -29.94 22.73
N SER A 118 47.10 -31.11 23.37
CA SER A 118 45.83 -31.83 23.60
C SER A 118 44.74 -30.95 24.22
N ARG A 119 45.13 -30.02 25.11
CA ARG A 119 44.23 -29.02 25.73
C ARG A 119 43.67 -28.00 24.75
N GLN A 120 44.45 -27.58 23.75
CA GLN A 120 43.99 -26.63 22.73
C GLN A 120 43.06 -27.29 21.72
N ILE A 121 43.32 -28.56 21.40
CA ILE A 121 42.46 -29.36 20.52
C ILE A 121 41.10 -29.59 21.19
N ALA A 122 41.08 -30.01 22.46
CA ALA A 122 39.87 -30.18 23.28
C ALA A 122 39.00 -28.91 23.34
N ARG A 123 39.63 -27.75 23.51
CA ARG A 123 38.93 -26.46 23.56
C ARG A 123 38.28 -26.07 22.23
N ASN A 124 38.88 -26.46 21.11
CA ASN A 124 38.39 -26.12 19.76
C ASN A 124 37.36 -27.12 19.23
N SER A 125 37.41 -28.38 19.65
CA SER A 125 36.47 -29.43 19.26
C SER A 125 35.28 -29.59 20.22
N GLY A 126 35.32 -28.94 21.39
CA GLY A 126 34.27 -29.03 22.41
C GLY A 126 34.27 -30.36 23.18
N LEU A 127 35.38 -31.10 23.16
CA LEU A 127 35.58 -32.39 23.84
C LEU A 127 36.41 -32.22 25.12
N SER A 128 36.34 -33.20 26.03
CA SER A 128 37.22 -33.23 27.20
C SER A 128 38.67 -33.59 26.82
N VAL A 129 39.64 -33.16 27.64
CA VAL A 129 41.07 -33.41 27.38
C VAL A 129 41.37 -34.91 27.35
N ASP A 130 40.72 -35.68 28.22
CA ASP A 130 40.91 -37.13 28.35
C ASP A 130 40.36 -37.89 27.13
N GLU A 131 39.24 -37.47 26.55
CA GLU A 131 38.68 -38.06 25.32
C GLU A 131 39.58 -37.83 24.10
N VAL A 132 40.22 -36.66 24.02
CA VAL A 132 41.18 -36.35 22.95
C VAL A 132 42.43 -37.22 23.09
N GLU A 133 42.93 -37.45 24.30
CA GLU A 133 44.08 -38.34 24.54
C GLU A 133 43.77 -39.80 24.26
N LEU A 134 42.56 -40.28 24.57
CA LEU A 134 42.11 -41.65 24.28
C LEU A 134 42.08 -41.92 22.76
N ILE A 135 41.57 -40.97 21.96
CA ILE A 135 41.49 -41.08 20.50
C ILE A 135 42.89 -41.04 19.86
N LEU A 136 43.82 -40.26 20.45
CA LEU A 136 45.21 -40.19 20.01
C LEU A 136 46.03 -41.42 20.40
N ALA A 137 45.66 -42.11 21.48
CA ALA A 137 46.28 -43.35 21.91
C ALA A 137 45.85 -44.55 21.05
N GLN A 138 44.60 -44.58 20.57
CA GLN A 138 44.07 -45.60 19.64
C GLN A 138 44.68 -45.57 18.22
N GLU A 139 45.55 -44.60 17.91
CA GLU A 139 46.31 -44.56 16.64
C GLU A 139 47.75 -45.10 16.82
N ILE A 140 48.22 -45.30 18.07
CA ILE A 140 49.59 -45.73 18.37
C ILE A 140 49.69 -47.26 18.51
N GLU A 141 48.56 -47.97 18.52
CA GLU A 141 48.45 -49.42 18.27
C GLU A 141 48.14 -49.70 16.79
#